data_AF-A0A947AQ72-F1
#
_entry.id   AF-A0A947AQ72-F1
#
_cell.length_a   1.000
_cell.length_b   1.000
_cell.length_c   1.000
_cell.angle_alpha   90.00
_cell.angle_beta   90.00
_cell.angle_gamma   90.00
#
_symmetry.space_group_name_H-M   'P 1'
#
loop_
_entity.id
_entity.type
_entity.pdbx_description
1 polymer ?
#
loop_
_entity_poly.entity_id
_entity_poly.type
_entity_poly.pdbx_seq_one_letter_code
_entity_poly.pdbx_strand_id
1 'polypeptide(L)'
;MTAIPSFYETSSPAGLTGIKAWLLTHDHKRLALMYMWAVLFWLILALLIGLAIRTELMAVGETIMSAEVYNAMFTLHGVIMIFLFVIPAIPAIFGNFILP
;
A
#
# COMPACT_ATOMS: atom_id res chain seq x y z
N MET A 1 -13.15 37.47 -0.40
CA MET A 1 -12.14 36.44 -0.11
C MET A 1 -12.59 35.16 -0.80
N THR A 2 -12.14 34.92 -2.04
CA THR A 2 -12.53 33.73 -2.82
C THR A 2 -11.84 32.51 -2.22
N ALA A 3 -12.61 31.54 -1.73
CA ALA A 3 -12.06 30.28 -1.26
C ALA A 3 -11.28 29.62 -2.40
N ILE A 4 -10.00 29.33 -2.18
CA ILE A 4 -9.22 28.53 -3.11
C ILE A 4 -9.86 27.15 -3.09
N PRO A 5 -10.40 26.65 -4.22
CA PRO A 5 -11.07 25.37 -4.23
C PRO A 5 -10.07 24.28 -3.82
N SER A 6 -10.49 23.41 -2.90
CA SER A 6 -9.61 22.38 -2.36
C SER A 6 -9.29 21.34 -3.42
N PHE A 7 -8.14 20.67 -3.32
CA PHE A 7 -7.79 19.58 -4.23
C PHE A 7 -8.78 18.41 -4.17
N TYR A 8 -9.64 18.34 -3.15
CA TYR A 8 -10.77 17.40 -3.11
C TYR A 8 -11.93 17.82 -4.03
N GLU A 9 -12.10 19.13 -4.24
CA GLU A 9 -13.20 19.73 -5.00
C GLU A 9 -12.84 19.92 -6.48
N THR A 10 -11.56 20.11 -6.81
CA THR A 10 -11.09 20.28 -8.19
C THR A 10 -10.79 18.92 -8.85
N SER A 11 -11.62 18.48 -9.78
CA SER A 11 -11.32 17.30 -10.61
C SER A 11 -10.42 17.66 -11.79
N SER A 12 -9.18 17.13 -11.79
CA SER A 12 -8.32 17.07 -12.97
C SER A 12 -8.36 15.63 -13.48
N PRO A 13 -8.98 15.30 -14.64
CA PRO A 13 -9.39 16.15 -15.78
C PRO A 13 -10.82 16.75 -15.68
N ALA A 14 -11.01 17.93 -16.28
CA ALA A 14 -12.29 18.63 -16.33
C ALA A 14 -13.37 17.81 -17.04
N GLY A 15 -14.47 17.51 -16.34
CA GLY A 15 -15.64 16.78 -16.89
C GLY A 15 -15.75 15.31 -16.47
N LEU A 16 -14.73 14.74 -15.81
CA LEU A 16 -14.83 13.41 -15.19
C LEU A 16 -15.31 13.54 -13.74
N THR A 17 -16.31 12.74 -13.37
CA THR A 17 -16.89 12.70 -12.02
C THR A 17 -16.72 11.32 -11.37
N GLY A 18 -16.66 11.29 -10.03
CA GLY A 18 -16.55 10.05 -9.25
C GLY A 18 -15.24 9.29 -9.45
N ILE A 19 -15.31 7.96 -9.50
CA ILE A 19 -14.15 7.05 -9.54
C ILE A 19 -13.23 7.30 -10.75
N LYS A 20 -13.81 7.68 -11.90
CA LYS A 20 -13.04 7.98 -13.12
C LYS A 20 -12.13 9.19 -12.96
N ALA A 21 -12.55 10.17 -12.16
CA ALA A 21 -11.76 11.38 -11.88
C ALA A 21 -10.56 11.11 -10.98
N TRP A 22 -10.63 10.06 -10.14
CA TRP A 22 -9.52 9.64 -9.28
C TRP A 22 -8.56 8.70 -10.01
N LEU A 23 -9.08 7.78 -10.83
CA LEU A 23 -8.26 6.85 -11.61
C LEU A 23 -7.42 7.53 -12.70
N LEU A 24 -7.96 8.60 -13.30
CA LEU A 24 -7.29 9.36 -14.36
C LEU A 24 -6.73 10.71 -13.87
N THR A 25 -6.46 10.83 -12.56
CA THR A 25 -5.99 12.08 -11.99
C THR A 25 -4.52 12.36 -12.33
N HIS A 26 -4.20 13.63 -12.59
CA HIS A 26 -2.82 14.11 -12.75
C HIS A 26 -2.29 14.80 -11.48
N ASP A 27 -3.10 14.94 -10.44
CA ASP A 27 -2.70 15.63 -9.21
C ASP A 27 -1.83 14.72 -8.32
N HIS A 28 -0.56 15.09 -8.17
CA HIS A 28 0.42 14.36 -7.35
C HIS A 28 -0.05 14.15 -5.89
N LYS A 29 -0.81 15.09 -5.30
CA LYS A 29 -1.38 14.96 -3.95
C LYS A 29 -2.47 13.89 -3.85
N ARG A 30 -3.33 13.76 -4.87
CA ARG A 30 -4.37 12.72 -4.92
C ARG A 30 -3.74 11.35 -5.13
N LEU A 31 -2.73 11.31 -6.00
CA LEU A 31 -1.94 10.11 -6.23
C LEU A 31 -1.24 9.65 -4.94
N ALA A 32 -0.62 10.57 -4.18
CA ALA A 32 -0.03 10.27 -2.88
C ALA A 32 -1.01 9.61 -1.90
N LEU A 33 -2.25 10.10 -1.83
CA LEU A 33 -3.30 9.51 -0.98
C LEU A 33 -3.69 8.10 -1.43
N MET A 34 -3.82 7.87 -2.74
CA MET A 34 -4.11 6.54 -3.28
C MET A 34 -2.99 5.54 -2.96
N TYR A 35 -1.73 5.96 -3.12
CA TYR A 35 -0.57 5.14 -2.76
C TYR A 35 -0.50 4.88 -1.26
N MET A 36 -0.81 5.86 -0.41
CA MET A 36 -0.86 5.67 1.04
C MET A 36 -1.84 4.56 1.43
N TRP A 37 -3.05 4.57 0.89
CA TRP A 37 -4.03 3.51 1.14
C TRP A 37 -3.59 2.14 0.62
N ALA A 38 -3.00 2.09 -0.59
CA ALA A 38 -2.49 0.85 -1.16
C ALA A 38 -1.35 0.26 -0.32
N VAL A 39 -0.39 1.07 0.09
CA VAL A 39 0.76 0.67 0.92
C VAL A 39 0.31 0.21 2.30
N LEU A 40 -0.69 0.87 2.91
CA LEU A 40 -1.28 0.43 4.18
C LEU A 40 -1.98 -0.94 4.06
N PHE A 41 -2.69 -1.17 2.96
CA PHE A 41 -3.31 -2.47 2.70
C PHE A 41 -2.26 -3.58 2.61
N TRP A 42 -1.19 -3.37 1.83
CA TRP A 42 -0.10 -4.35 1.70
C TRP A 42 0.66 -4.56 3.01
N LEU A 43 0.83 -3.50 3.82
CA LEU A 43 1.42 -3.60 5.15
C LEU A 43 0.60 -4.52 6.07
N ILE A 44 -0.71 -4.36 6.12
CA ILE A 44 -1.59 -5.20 6.96
C ILE A 44 -1.50 -6.65 6.48
N LEU A 45 -1.57 -6.89 5.17
CA LEU A 45 -1.45 -8.23 4.61
C LEU A 45 -0.11 -8.88 4.95
N ALA A 46 1.00 -8.15 4.77
CA ALA A 46 2.32 -8.64 5.13
C ALA A 46 2.44 -8.92 6.63
N LEU A 47 1.88 -8.06 7.48
CA LEU A 47 1.89 -8.23 8.93
C LEU A 47 1.14 -9.49 9.35
N LEU A 48 -0.01 -9.78 8.75
CA LEU A 48 -0.75 -11.03 9.00
C LEU A 48 0.06 -12.27 8.62
N ILE A 49 0.73 -12.25 7.45
CA ILE A 49 1.60 -13.35 7.02
C ILE A 49 2.79 -13.51 7.97
N GLY A 50 3.42 -12.41 8.39
CA GLY A 50 4.52 -12.43 9.34
C GLY A 50 4.12 -12.99 10.71
N LEU A 51 2.92 -12.66 11.18
CA LEU A 51 2.36 -13.24 12.39
C LEU A 51 2.11 -14.74 12.23
N ALA A 52 1.61 -15.18 11.08
CA ALA A 52 1.38 -16.60 10.79
C ALA A 52 2.69 -17.41 10.78
N ILE A 53 3.77 -16.88 10.19
CA ILE A 53 5.12 -17.47 10.25
C ILE A 53 5.59 -17.54 11.71
N ARG A 54 5.34 -16.49 12.49
CA ARG A 54 5.78 -16.45 13.88
C ARG A 54 5.00 -17.42 14.76
N THR A 55 3.71 -17.63 14.52
CA THR A 55 2.91 -18.63 15.26
C THR A 55 3.41 -20.04 15.01
N GLU A 56 3.93 -20.34 13.82
CA GLU A 56 4.52 -21.66 13.54
C GLU A 56 5.81 -21.94 14.30
N LEU A 57 6.60 -20.91 14.55
CA LEU A 57 7.83 -21.03 15.32
C LEU A 57 7.59 -21.13 16.84
N MET A 58 6.34 -21.02 17.31
CA MET A 58 6.03 -21.07 18.75
C MET A 58 6.03 -22.49 19.32
N ALA A 59 5.83 -23.51 18.50
CA ALA A 59 5.85 -24.92 18.90
C ALA A 59 6.94 -25.69 18.13
N VAL A 60 7.48 -26.74 18.74
CA VAL A 60 8.46 -27.61 18.10
C VAL A 60 7.71 -28.70 17.32
N GLY A 61 7.73 -28.62 15.99
CA GLY A 61 7.06 -29.56 15.09
C GLY A 61 6.22 -28.86 14.02
N GLU A 62 5.55 -29.63 13.16
CA GLU A 62 4.56 -29.07 12.22
C GLU A 62 3.26 -28.76 12.99
N THR A 63 2.84 -27.49 13.02
CA THR A 63 1.60 -27.07 13.68
C THR A 63 0.50 -26.67 12.69
N ILE A 64 0.75 -25.75 11.76
CA ILE A 64 -0.26 -25.20 10.84
C ILE A 64 0.14 -25.37 9.36
N MET A 65 1.44 -25.45 9.08
CA MET A 65 2.09 -25.35 7.78
C MET A 65 3.20 -26.41 7.69
N SER A 66 3.32 -27.06 6.53
CA SER A 66 4.48 -27.90 6.25
C SER A 66 5.72 -27.04 5.99
N ALA A 67 6.90 -27.65 6.07
CA ALA A 67 8.17 -26.96 5.81
C ALA A 67 8.22 -26.27 4.42
N GLU A 68 7.58 -26.85 3.40
CA GLU A 68 7.50 -26.25 2.07
C GLU A 68 6.64 -24.98 2.06
N VAL A 69 5.46 -25.03 2.70
CA VAL A 69 4.54 -23.88 2.79
C VAL A 69 5.17 -22.76 3.61
N TYR A 70 5.88 -23.08 4.69
CA TYR A 70 6.59 -22.09 5.50
C TYR A 70 7.63 -21.31 4.66
N ASN A 71 8.45 -22.01 3.89
CA ASN A 71 9.47 -21.37 3.03
C ASN A 71 8.84 -20.50 1.94
N ALA A 72 7.73 -20.94 1.34
CA ALA A 72 6.97 -20.17 0.38
C ALA A 72 6.37 -18.90 1.01
N MET A 73 5.74 -19.02 2.18
CA MET A 73 5.13 -17.90 2.91
C MET A 73 6.16 -16.89 3.40
N PHE A 74 7.34 -17.34 3.84
CA PHE A 74 8.45 -16.46 4.22
C PHE A 74 8.95 -15.65 3.02
N THR A 75 9.13 -16.30 1.88
CA THR A 75 9.53 -15.63 0.63
C THR A 75 8.47 -14.63 0.19
N LEU A 76 7.20 -15.01 0.23
CA LEU A 76 6.07 -14.15 -0.11
C LEU A 76 6.00 -12.92 0.81
N HIS A 77 6.16 -13.10 2.12
CA HIS A 77 6.21 -12.00 3.08
C HIS A 77 7.31 -10.99 2.72
N GLY A 78 8.52 -11.47 2.43
CA GLY A 78 9.64 -10.62 2.05
C GLY A 78 9.39 -9.85 0.75
N VAL A 79 8.83 -10.51 -0.27
CA VAL A 79 8.49 -9.87 -1.56
C VAL A 79 7.45 -8.77 -1.37
N ILE A 80 6.39 -9.03 -0.60
CA ILE A 80 5.35 -8.02 -0.32
C ILE A 80 5.95 -6.84 0.47
N MET A 81 6.75 -7.11 1.51
CA MET A 81 7.36 -6.05 2.31
C MET A 81 8.31 -5.18 1.50
N ILE A 82 9.19 -5.75 0.67
CA ILE A 82 10.18 -4.96 -0.06
C ILE A 82 9.51 -4.24 -1.25
N PHE A 83 8.83 -4.97 -2.13
CA PHE A 83 8.36 -4.42 -3.39
C PHE A 83 7.05 -3.65 -3.30
N LEU A 84 6.15 -4.06 -2.40
CA LEU A 84 4.81 -3.46 -2.30
C LEU A 84 4.67 -2.50 -1.11
N PHE A 85 5.59 -2.55 -0.14
CA PHE A 85 5.64 -1.61 0.98
C PHE A 85 6.87 -0.69 0.94
N VAL A 86 8.10 -1.19 1.16
CA VAL A 86 9.30 -0.35 1.33
C VAL A 86 9.62 0.52 0.11
N ILE A 87 9.69 -0.09 -1.08
CA ILE A 87 10.04 0.62 -2.32
C ILE A 87 9.02 1.74 -2.65
N PRO A 88 7.69 1.52 -2.62
CA PRO A 88 6.73 2.57 -2.93
C PRO A 88 6.46 3.51 -1.76
N ALA A 89 6.58 3.08 -0.50
CA ALA A 89 6.17 3.89 0.67
C ALA A 89 6.86 5.26 0.71
N ILE A 90 8.17 5.29 0.51
CA ILE A 90 8.94 6.54 0.61
C ILE A 90 8.68 7.48 -0.58
N PRO A 91 8.94 7.08 -1.84
CA PRO A 91 8.76 7.97 -2.99
C PRO A 91 7.29 8.27 -3.29
N ALA A 92 6.38 7.31 -3.13
CA ALA A 92 4.99 7.50 -3.56
C ALA A 92 4.14 8.27 -2.54
N ILE A 93 4.50 8.25 -1.26
CA ILE A 93 3.81 9.03 -0.22
C ILE A 93 4.55 10.35 -0.01
N PHE A 94 5.81 10.30 0.44
CA PHE A 94 6.55 11.51 0.77
C PHE A 94 7.01 12.27 -0.47
N GLY A 95 7.47 11.57 -1.51
CA GLY A 95 7.85 12.19 -2.78
C GLY A 95 6.65 12.92 -3.39
N ASN A 96 5.56 12.22 -3.70
CA ASN A 96 4.37 12.85 -4.28
C ASN A 96 3.70 13.91 -3.39
N PHE A 97 3.82 13.84 -2.06
CA PHE A 97 3.18 14.82 -1.17
C PHE A 97 4.02 16.09 -0.96
N ILE A 98 5.35 15.95 -0.85
CA ILE A 98 6.28 17.03 -0.49
C ILE A 98 6.95 17.64 -1.73
N LEU A 99 7.24 16.82 -2.74
CA LEU A 99 7.97 17.21 -3.94
C LEU A 99 7.05 17.10 -5.17
N PRO A 100 6.50 18.22 -5.67
CA PRO A 100 5.71 18.23 -6.89
C PRO A 100 6.53 17.90 -8.14
#